data_AF-A0A8J6XYA8-F1
#
_entry.id   AF-A0A8J6XYA8-F1
#
_cell.length_a   1.000
_cell.length_b   1.000
_cell.length_c   1.000
_cell.angle_alpha   90.00
_cell.angle_beta   90.00
_cell.angle_gamma   90.00
#
_symmetry.space_group_name_H-M   'P 1'
#
loop_
_entity.id
_entity.type
_entity.pdbx_description
1 polymer ?
#
loop_
_entity_poly.entity_id
_entity_poly.type
_entity_poly.pdbx_seq_one_letter_code
_entity_poly.pdbx_strand_id
1 'polypeptide(L)'
;MSKIKRVVIVGGTHGNELTGIYLVKKFEQKPKLIQRLSFETRTLVANPKAYQIGKRYVDTDLNRCFQRSCLQNPSLLSYEEQRAKAIYLTFGTGGSLQADFGNIQFWQKHSNSQEKHI
;
A
#
# COMPACT_ATOMS: atom_id res chain seq x y z
N MET A 1 8.80 23.23 9.70
CA MET A 1 8.34 21.96 9.10
C MET A 1 8.31 20.89 10.18
N SER A 2 7.25 20.08 10.27
CA SER A 2 7.22 18.95 11.22
C SER A 2 8.24 17.89 10.80
N LYS A 3 8.94 17.30 11.78
CA LYS A 3 9.93 16.25 11.54
C LYS A 3 9.21 14.93 11.25
N ILE A 4 9.57 14.30 10.13
CA ILE A 4 9.13 12.94 9.77
C ILE A 4 9.66 11.95 10.80
N LYS A 5 8.80 11.12 11.37
CA LYS A 5 9.14 10.07 12.34
C LYS A 5 9.14 8.67 11.70
N ARG A 6 8.23 8.38 10.78
CA ARG A 6 8.05 7.06 10.15
C ARG A 6 7.67 7.14 8.68
N VAL A 7 8.32 6.32 7.87
CA VAL A 7 8.02 6.09 6.46
C VAL A 7 7.75 4.61 6.23
N VAL A 8 6.73 4.29 5.42
CA VAL A 8 6.41 2.91 5.02
C VAL A 8 6.66 2.75 3.53
N ILE A 9 7.50 1.79 3.16
CA ILE A 9 7.73 1.40 1.77
C ILE A 9 6.75 0.29 1.43
N VAL A 10 5.80 0.59 0.55
CA VAL A 10 4.74 -0.34 0.16
C VAL A 10 5.07 -0.91 -1.22
N GLY A 11 5.07 -2.24 -1.33
CA GLY A 11 5.22 -2.98 -2.58
C GLY A 11 4.05 -3.93 -2.80
N GLY A 12 3.80 -4.29 -4.05
CA GLY A 12 2.75 -5.24 -4.38
C GLY A 12 1.34 -4.75 -4.06
N THR A 13 1.04 -3.47 -4.32
CA THR A 13 -0.35 -3.00 -4.32
C THR A 13 -1.16 -3.76 -5.36
N HIS A 14 -0.56 -3.97 -6.55
CA HIS A 14 -1.00 -4.97 -7.51
C HIS A 14 -0.12 -6.21 -7.40
N GLY A 15 -0.74 -7.39 -7.36
CA GLY A 15 -0.02 -8.65 -7.12
C GLY A 15 0.92 -9.07 -8.25
N ASN A 16 0.68 -8.61 -9.47
CA ASN A 16 1.49 -8.90 -10.65
C ASN A 16 2.63 -7.88 -10.89
N GLU A 17 2.77 -6.85 -10.06
CA GLU A 17 3.87 -5.87 -10.14
C GLU A 17 5.06 -6.32 -9.26
N LEU A 18 5.82 -7.28 -9.79
CA LEU A 18 6.81 -8.04 -9.01
C LEU A 18 7.97 -7.21 -8.45
N THR A 19 8.39 -6.14 -9.13
CA THR A 19 9.53 -5.31 -8.71
C THR A 19 9.35 -4.75 -7.30
N GLY A 20 8.17 -4.20 -6.99
CA GLY A 20 7.89 -3.66 -5.66
C GLY A 20 7.93 -4.73 -4.58
N ILE A 21 7.41 -5.92 -4.87
CA ILE A 21 7.41 -7.07 -3.95
C ILE A 21 8.83 -7.54 -3.67
N TYR A 22 9.66 -7.68 -4.70
CA TYR A 22 11.05 -8.08 -4.54
C TYR A 22 11.87 -7.04 -3.77
N LEU A 23 11.62 -5.74 -3.99
CA LEU A 23 12.27 -4.69 -3.20
C LEU A 23 11.89 -4.76 -1.72
N VAL A 24 10.60 -4.94 -1.40
CA VAL A 24 10.15 -5.15 -0.01
C VAL A 24 10.88 -6.34 0.61
N LYS A 25 10.85 -7.51 -0.03
CA LYS A 25 11.54 -8.72 0.46
C LYS A 25 13.04 -8.49 0.65
N LYS A 26 13.70 -7.78 -0.28
CA LYS A 26 15.12 -7.43 -0.18
C LYS A 26 15.39 -6.53 1.03
N PHE A 27 14.52 -5.56 1.30
CA PHE A 27 14.67 -4.67 2.44
C PHE A 27 14.38 -5.36 3.77
N GLU A 28 13.45 -6.31 3.82
CA GLU A 28 13.23 -7.16 5.00
C GLU A 28 14.48 -8.00 5.32
N GLN A 29 15.15 -8.55 4.30
CA GLN A 29 16.40 -9.29 4.46
C GLN A 29 17.61 -8.39 4.77
N LYS A 30 17.60 -7.14 4.28
CA LYS A 30 18.72 -6.18 4.39
C LYS A 30 18.22 -4.82 4.87
N PRO A 31 17.76 -4.69 6.13
CA PRO A 31 17.12 -3.47 6.64
C PRO A 31 18.05 -2.25 6.62
N LYS A 32 19.37 -2.45 6.73
CA LYS A 32 20.38 -1.38 6.64
C LYS A 32 20.29 -0.56 5.35
N LEU A 33 19.76 -1.11 4.25
CA LEU A 33 19.60 -0.38 2.99
C LEU A 33 18.60 0.79 3.10
N ILE A 34 17.58 0.63 3.95
CA ILE A 34 16.51 1.62 4.14
C ILE A 34 16.57 2.29 5.51
N GLN A 35 17.52 1.93 6.38
CA GLN A 35 17.69 2.55 7.68
C GLN A 35 18.10 4.02 7.52
N ARG A 36 17.49 4.91 8.30
CA ARG A 36 17.84 6.34 8.35
C ARG A 36 17.99 6.77 9.81
N LEU A 37 18.88 7.72 10.06
CA LEU A 37 19.12 8.24 11.42
C LEU A 37 17.97 9.13 11.91
N SER A 38 17.25 9.77 10.98
CA SER A 38 16.25 10.79 11.29
C SER A 38 14.83 10.25 11.43
N PHE A 39 14.52 9.08 10.86
CA PHE A 39 13.19 8.48 10.89
C PHE A 39 13.26 6.95 10.77
N GLU A 40 12.21 6.29 11.25
CA GLU A 40 11.99 4.86 11.12
C GLU A 40 11.49 4.49 9.72
N THR A 41 12.05 3.43 9.14
CA THR A 41 11.50 2.83 7.92
C THR A 41 10.86 1.48 8.20
N ARG A 42 9.68 1.26 7.62
CA ARG A 42 8.96 0.00 7.61
C ARG A 42 8.68 -0.42 6.17
N THR A 43 8.38 -1.69 5.98
CA THR A 43 8.02 -2.22 4.66
C THR A 43 6.70 -2.98 4.74
N LEU A 44 6.01 -3.10 3.62
CA LEU A 44 4.71 -3.78 3.53
C LEU A 44 4.51 -4.38 2.14
N VAL A 45 4.17 -5.67 2.07
CA VAL A 45 3.49 -6.23 0.90
C VAL A 45 1.98 -5.95 1.03
N ALA A 46 1.47 -5.10 0.15
CA ALA A 46 0.10 -4.59 0.26
C ALA A 46 -0.95 -5.64 -0.11
N ASN A 47 -0.78 -6.38 -1.21
CA ASN A 47 -1.75 -7.35 -1.71
C ASN A 47 -1.16 -8.77 -1.83
N PRO A 48 -0.94 -9.48 -0.70
CA PRO A 48 -0.32 -10.80 -0.72
C PRO A 48 -1.17 -11.86 -1.43
N LYS A 49 -2.52 -11.81 -1.37
CA LYS A 49 -3.35 -12.79 -2.07
C LYS A 49 -3.32 -12.58 -3.59
N ALA A 50 -3.39 -11.35 -4.08
CA ALA A 50 -3.24 -11.09 -5.52
C ALA A 50 -1.87 -11.53 -6.03
N TYR A 51 -0.81 -11.34 -5.23
CA TYR A 51 0.52 -11.83 -5.55
C TYR A 51 0.57 -13.35 -5.64
N GLN A 52 -0.03 -14.07 -4.68
CA GLN A 52 -0.08 -15.54 -4.67
C GLN A 52 -0.74 -16.11 -5.93
N ILE A 53 -1.75 -15.42 -6.48
CA ILE A 53 -2.43 -15.84 -7.70
C ILE A 53 -1.88 -15.20 -8.97
N GLY A 54 -0.81 -14.39 -8.87
CA GLY A 54 -0.17 -13.72 -10.02
C GLY A 54 -1.06 -12.71 -10.75
N LYS A 55 -2.07 -12.13 -10.08
CA LYS A 55 -3.01 -11.18 -10.68
C LYS A 55 -2.83 -9.77 -10.14
N ARG A 56 -3.42 -8.79 -10.84
CA ARG A 56 -3.48 -7.40 -10.38
C ARG A 56 -4.18 -7.28 -9.02
N TYR A 57 -5.34 -7.91 -8.88
CA TYR A 57 -6.13 -7.97 -7.65
C TYR A 57 -6.94 -9.28 -7.61
N VAL A 58 -7.57 -9.57 -6.47
CA VAL A 58 -8.51 -10.69 -6.27
C VAL A 58 -9.92 -10.27 -6.69
N ASP A 59 -10.50 -9.27 -6.01
CA ASP A 59 -11.89 -8.85 -6.22
C ASP A 59 -12.00 -7.46 -6.85
N THR A 60 -11.24 -6.48 -6.33
CA THR A 60 -11.27 -5.10 -6.81
C THR A 60 -9.88 -4.45 -6.71
N ASP A 61 -9.67 -3.34 -7.40
CA ASP A 61 -8.38 -2.65 -7.37
C ASP A 61 -8.11 -2.05 -5.97
N LEU A 62 -7.13 -2.62 -5.24
CA LEU A 62 -6.71 -2.15 -3.91
C LEU A 62 -6.41 -0.65 -3.88
N ASN A 63 -5.88 -0.12 -4.99
CA ASN A 63 -5.53 1.27 -5.14
C ASN A 63 -6.75 2.20 -5.28
N ARG A 64 -7.97 1.68 -5.18
CA ARG A 64 -9.24 2.44 -5.13
C ARG A 64 -9.94 2.32 -3.78
N CYS A 65 -9.47 1.45 -2.89
CA CYS A 65 -10.16 1.10 -1.64
C CYS A 65 -9.85 2.02 -0.44
N PHE A 66 -9.00 3.04 -0.60
CA PHE A 66 -8.56 3.92 0.49
C PHE A 66 -9.38 5.21 0.64
N GLN A 67 -10.49 5.32 -0.09
CA GLN A 67 -11.44 6.41 0.13
C GLN A 67 -12.06 6.30 1.52
N ARG A 68 -12.31 7.44 2.17
CA ARG A 68 -12.85 7.48 3.53
C ARG A 68 -14.20 6.78 3.65
N SER A 69 -15.04 6.89 2.63
CA SER A 69 -16.32 6.16 2.50
C SER A 69 -16.11 4.64 2.56
N CYS A 70 -15.11 4.11 1.86
CA CYS A 70 -14.78 2.68 1.88
C CYS A 70 -14.23 2.24 3.25
N LEU A 71 -13.35 3.03 3.84
CA LEU A 71 -12.73 2.69 5.13
C LEU A 71 -13.75 2.63 6.28
N GLN A 72 -14.79 3.46 6.23
CA GLN A 72 -15.83 3.54 7.26
C GLN A 72 -17.03 2.62 7.01
N ASN A 73 -17.17 2.04 5.83
CA ASN A 73 -18.33 1.22 5.49
C ASN A 73 -18.16 -0.23 5.99
N PRO A 74 -18.90 -0.69 7.02
CA PRO A 74 -18.78 -2.04 7.56
C PRO A 74 -19.29 -3.13 6.61
N SER A 75 -20.11 -2.80 5.59
CA SER A 75 -20.71 -3.77 4.68
C SER A 75 -19.81 -4.18 3.50
N LEU A 76 -18.63 -3.58 3.36
CA LEU A 76 -17.68 -3.94 2.31
C LEU A 76 -17.00 -5.28 2.60
N LEU A 77 -17.21 -6.23 1.70
CA LEU A 77 -16.79 -7.63 1.86
C LEU A 77 -15.63 -8.03 0.94
N SER A 78 -15.25 -7.21 -0.05
CA SER A 78 -14.17 -7.60 -0.95
C SER A 78 -12.85 -7.71 -0.19
N TYR A 79 -11.99 -8.62 -0.65
CA TYR A 79 -10.70 -8.83 -0.03
C TYR A 79 -9.86 -7.54 0.00
N GLU A 80 -9.81 -6.78 -1.08
CA GLU A 80 -9.04 -5.54 -1.14
C GLU A 80 -9.60 -4.43 -0.25
N GLU A 81 -10.91 -4.32 -0.06
CA GLU A 81 -11.50 -3.34 0.87
C GLU A 81 -11.16 -3.67 2.32
N GLN A 82 -11.26 -4.95 2.70
CA GLN A 82 -10.82 -5.42 4.02
C GLN A 82 -9.31 -5.18 4.20
N ARG A 83 -8.53 -5.42 3.15
CA ARG A 83 -7.08 -5.19 3.17
C ARG A 83 -6.75 -3.71 3.34
N ALA A 84 -7.44 -2.81 2.64
CA ALA A 84 -7.28 -1.37 2.78
C ALA A 84 -7.58 -0.89 4.20
N LYS A 85 -8.67 -1.38 4.82
CA LYS A 85 -8.99 -1.10 6.22
C LYS A 85 -7.88 -1.55 7.16
N ALA A 86 -7.37 -2.77 7.01
CA ALA A 86 -6.29 -3.28 7.85
C ALA A 86 -5.00 -2.44 7.72
N ILE A 87 -4.66 -2.04 6.48
CA ILE A 87 -3.50 -1.18 6.21
C ILE A 87 -3.72 0.21 6.84
N TYR A 88 -4.92 0.79 6.71
CA TYR A 88 -5.26 2.09 7.29
C TYR A 88 -5.24 2.08 8.83
N LEU A 89 -5.81 1.05 9.46
CA LEU A 89 -5.75 0.89 10.92
C LEU A 89 -4.32 0.73 11.45
N THR A 90 -3.40 0.26 10.62
CA THR A 90 -1.99 0.13 10.99
C THR A 90 -1.21 1.41 10.72
N PHE A 91 -1.28 1.95 9.50
CA PHE A 91 -0.36 2.99 9.03
C PHE A 91 -1.03 4.33 8.71
N GLY A 92 -2.35 4.40 8.69
CA GLY A 92 -3.11 5.63 8.50
C GLY A 92 -3.07 6.55 9.73
N THR A 93 -3.70 7.71 9.61
CA THR A 93 -3.81 8.68 10.71
C THR A 93 -4.52 8.06 11.91
N GLY A 94 -3.87 8.08 13.08
CA GLY A 94 -4.37 7.44 14.31
C GLY A 94 -4.17 5.92 14.36
N GLY A 95 -3.50 5.32 13.37
CA GLY A 95 -3.17 3.90 13.35
C GLY A 95 -2.07 3.51 14.33
N SER A 96 -1.99 2.22 14.66
CA SER A 96 -1.05 1.67 15.66
C SER A 96 0.43 1.95 15.34
N LEU A 97 0.76 2.00 14.05
CA LEU A 97 2.07 2.30 13.49
C LEU A 97 1.97 3.44 12.48
N GLN A 98 1.19 4.48 12.76
CA GLN A 98 0.95 5.63 11.88
C GLN A 98 2.23 6.07 11.12
N ALA A 99 2.13 6.16 9.80
CA ALA A 99 3.15 6.72 8.93
C ALA A 99 2.96 8.24 8.81
N ASP A 100 4.06 8.98 8.73
CA ASP A 100 4.00 10.40 8.41
C ASP A 100 3.64 10.58 6.93
N PHE A 101 2.75 11.55 6.65
CA PHE A 101 2.03 11.68 5.37
C PHE A 101 1.07 10.53 5.05
N GLY A 102 0.56 9.83 6.08
CA GLY A 102 -0.44 8.76 6.01
C GLY A 102 -1.83 9.14 5.45
N ASN A 103 -1.95 10.22 4.66
CA ASN A 103 -2.90 10.16 3.56
C ASN A 103 -2.33 9.08 2.64
N ILE A 104 -2.85 7.85 2.74
CA ILE A 104 -2.55 6.78 1.78
C ILE A 104 -3.25 7.16 0.46
N GLN A 105 -2.80 8.26 -0.12
CA GLN A 105 -2.99 8.64 -1.51
C GLN A 105 -1.80 8.02 -2.20
N PHE A 106 -1.99 6.80 -2.70
CA PHE A 106 -1.07 6.27 -3.68
C PHE A 106 -0.98 7.30 -4.80
N TRP A 107 0.25 7.67 -5.15
CA TRP A 107 0.52 8.44 -6.36
C TRP A 107 0.09 7.60 -7.56
N GLN A 108 -1.18 7.68 -7.90
CA GLN A 108 -1.59 7.42 -9.26
C GLN A 108 -0.95 8.50 -10.11
N LYS A 109 0.07 8.14 -10.87
CA LYS A 109 0.28 8.85 -12.13
C LYS A 109 -1.09 8.85 -12.82
N HIS A 110 -1.69 10.02 -12.99
CA HIS A 110 -2.73 10.18 -13.99
C HIS A 110 -2.08 9.93 -15.35
N SER A 111 -1.92 8.66 -15.73
CA SER A 111 -1.76 8.31 -17.13
C SER A 111 -3.13 8.48 -17.76
N ASN A 112 -3.40 9.68 -18.25
CA ASN A 112 -4.33 9.89 -19.34
C ASN A 112 -3.82 9.06 -20.53
N SER A 113 -4.26 7.82 -20.62
CA SER A 113 -4.25 7.08 -21.88
C SER A 113 -5.65 6.56 -22.08
N GLN A 114 -6.38 7.25 -22.94
CA GLN A 114 -7.42 6.64 -23.73
C GLN A 114 -6.80 5.45 -24.45
N GLU A 115 -6.96 4.24 -23.92
CA GLU A 115 -6.73 3.04 -24.70
C GLU A 115 -8.03 2.75 -25.45
N LYS A 116 -7.96 3.17 -26.71
CA LYS A 116 -8.91 2.87 -27.77
C LYS A 116 -8.99 1.34 -27.93
N HIS A 117 -10.22 0.88 -28.12
CA HIS A 117 -10.53 -0.38 -28.78
C HIS A 117 -9.60 -0.64 -29.97
N ILE A 118 -8.78 -1.70 -29.87
CA ILE A 118 -8.54 -2.68 -30.94
C ILE A 118 -8.46 -4.05 -30.25
#